data_AF-A0A0G1A651-F1
#
_entry.id   AF-A0A0G1A651-F1
#
_cell.length_a   1.000
_cell.length_b   1.000
_cell.length_c   1.000
_cell.angle_alpha   90.00
_cell.angle_beta   90.00
_cell.angle_gamma   90.00
#
_symmetry.space_group_name_H-M   'P 1'
#
loop_
_entity.id
_entity.type
_entity.pdbx_description
1 polymer ?
#
loop_
_entity_poly.entity_id
_entity_poly.type
_entity_poly.pdbx_seq_one_letter_code
_entity_poly.pdbx_strand_id
1 'polypeptide(L)'
;MIFINDTTSTNPGSTLFNLKLRISYFRKIYLILGGENKGFKVSDYKELIDFLAKHRQKIKITLLAGSASELMKKNKDWKILDVLIETDSMQKAVIMSFNDAKSGLARRPTPEGDLILLSPAAASFNLFTDEFARGRVFKQAFLNLKVKALK
;
A
#
# COMPACT_ATOMS: atom_id res chain seq x y z
N MET A 1 15.78 -2.66 2.25
CA MET A 1 14.39 -2.25 1.94
C MET A 1 14.06 -2.67 0.53
N ILE A 2 12.93 -3.35 0.34
CA ILE A 2 12.49 -3.95 -0.93
C ILE A 2 11.26 -3.21 -1.45
N PHE A 3 11.14 -3.10 -2.77
CA PHE A 3 9.95 -2.56 -3.44
C PHE A 3 9.31 -3.66 -4.29
N ILE A 4 8.00 -3.85 -4.16
CA ILE A 4 7.24 -4.81 -4.98
C ILE A 4 6.09 -4.07 -5.65
N ASN A 5 6.01 -4.21 -6.97
CA ASN A 5 4.91 -3.72 -7.78
C ASN A 5 3.94 -4.88 -8.08
N ASP A 6 2.80 -4.88 -7.40
CA ASP A 6 1.67 -5.77 -7.63
C ASP A 6 0.43 -4.95 -8.05
N THR A 7 0.63 -4.03 -9.00
CA THR A 7 -0.43 -3.15 -9.51
C THR A 7 -1.65 -3.90 -10.08
N THR A 8 -1.48 -5.17 -10.46
CA THR A 8 -2.54 -6.05 -10.97
C THR A 8 -3.52 -6.51 -9.89
N SER A 9 -3.20 -6.34 -8.60
CA SER A 9 -4.12 -6.59 -7.48
C SER A 9 -5.24 -5.55 -7.42
N THR A 10 -6.19 -5.68 -8.34
CA THR A 10 -7.35 -4.79 -8.50
C THR A 10 -8.59 -5.24 -7.70
N ASN A 11 -8.45 -6.23 -6.82
CA ASN A 11 -9.51 -6.75 -5.96
C ASN A 11 -8.95 -7.06 -4.56
N PRO A 12 -9.79 -7.06 -3.50
CA PRO A 12 -9.34 -7.28 -2.13
C PRO A 12 -8.69 -8.65 -1.88
N GLY A 13 -9.15 -9.70 -2.56
CA GLY A 13 -8.61 -11.06 -2.40
C GLY A 13 -7.16 -11.19 -2.85
N SER A 14 -6.80 -10.60 -3.99
CA SER A 14 -5.41 -10.61 -4.51
C SER A 14 -4.44 -9.91 -3.56
N THR A 15 -4.82 -8.74 -3.02
CA THR A 15 -4.01 -8.03 -2.01
C THR A 15 -3.89 -8.83 -0.72
N LEU A 16 -4.98 -9.44 -0.24
CA LEU A 16 -4.95 -10.28 0.95
C LEU A 16 -4.01 -11.49 0.78
N PHE A 17 -4.06 -12.16 -0.37
CA PHE A 17 -3.16 -13.26 -0.69
C PHE A 17 -1.70 -12.81 -0.69
N ASN A 18 -1.39 -11.69 -1.34
CA ASN A 18 -0.03 -11.13 -1.39
C ASN A 18 0.51 -10.81 0.01
N LEU A 19 -0.31 -10.20 0.87
CA LEU A 19 0.04 -9.89 2.25
C LEU A 19 0.29 -11.16 3.08
N LYS A 20 -0.57 -12.17 2.98
CA LYS A 20 -0.40 -13.46 3.69
C LYS A 20 0.94 -14.13 3.34
N LEU A 21 1.36 -14.06 2.08
CA LEU A 21 2.64 -14.61 1.62
C LEU A 21 3.87 -13.84 2.14
N ARG A 22 3.73 -12.59 2.59
CA ARG A 22 4.88 -11.71 2.88
C ARG A 22 5.01 -11.33 4.35
N ILE A 23 3.92 -11.43 5.12
CA ILE A 23 3.85 -10.90 6.48
C ILE A 23 4.90 -11.48 7.44
N SER A 24 5.39 -12.69 7.20
CA SER A 24 6.44 -13.36 7.99
C SER A 24 7.87 -13.00 7.56
N TYR A 25 8.09 -12.51 6.35
CA TYR A 25 9.42 -12.29 5.78
C TYR A 25 9.96 -10.87 5.97
N PHE A 26 9.12 -9.95 6.42
CA PHE A 26 9.47 -8.55 6.61
C PHE A 26 9.20 -8.08 8.03
N ARG A 27 10.01 -7.15 8.50
CA ARG A 27 9.83 -6.46 9.77
C ARG A 27 8.55 -5.61 9.72
N LYS A 28 8.47 -4.72 8.72
CA LYS A 28 7.30 -3.88 8.46
C LYS A 28 6.98 -3.82 6.96
N ILE A 29 5.68 -3.83 6.64
CA ILE A 29 5.15 -3.69 5.29
C ILE A 29 4.47 -2.31 5.19
N TYR A 30 4.92 -1.52 4.23
CA TYR A 30 4.33 -0.26 3.81
C TYR A 30 3.45 -0.53 2.59
N LEU A 31 2.16 -0.72 2.85
CA LEU A 31 1.18 -1.07 1.83
C LEU A 31 0.61 0.20 1.18
N ILE A 32 0.73 0.31 -0.13
CA ILE A 32 0.01 1.29 -0.94
C ILE A 32 -1.27 0.60 -1.46
N LEU A 33 -2.40 1.04 -0.91
CA LEU A 33 -3.76 0.50 -1.02
C LEU A 33 -4.67 1.59 -1.62
N GLY A 34 -5.78 1.23 -2.28
CA GLY A 34 -6.84 2.19 -2.63
C GLY A 34 -6.90 2.52 -4.12
N GLY A 35 -7.90 3.33 -4.46
CA GLY A 35 -8.26 3.69 -5.83
C GLY A 35 -9.76 3.58 -6.06
N GLU A 36 -10.14 3.22 -7.28
CA GLU A 36 -11.52 3.25 -7.73
C GLU A 36 -12.27 1.93 -7.49
N ASN A 37 -13.52 2.04 -7.06
CA ASN A 37 -14.40 0.88 -6.92
C ASN A 37 -14.90 0.43 -8.29
N LYS A 38 -14.85 -0.89 -8.56
CA LYS A 38 -15.36 -1.49 -9.79
C LYS A 38 -16.53 -2.46 -9.55
N GLY A 39 -17.38 -2.13 -8.57
CA GLY A 39 -18.58 -2.90 -8.23
C GLY A 39 -18.50 -3.73 -6.95
N PHE A 40 -17.44 -3.58 -6.15
CA PHE A 40 -17.35 -4.23 -4.85
C PHE A 40 -18.24 -3.55 -3.81
N LYS A 41 -18.62 -4.33 -2.80
CA LYS A 41 -19.38 -3.93 -1.62
C LYS A 41 -18.46 -3.86 -0.40
N VAL A 42 -18.93 -3.22 0.67
CA VAL A 42 -18.18 -3.14 1.94
C VAL A 42 -17.80 -4.55 2.45
N SER A 43 -18.70 -5.52 2.31
CA SER A 43 -18.50 -6.92 2.70
C SER A 43 -17.31 -7.59 1.98
N ASP A 44 -17.03 -7.21 0.74
CA ASP A 44 -15.98 -7.84 -0.07
C ASP A 44 -14.58 -7.44 0.43
N TYR A 45 -14.48 -6.30 1.13
CA TYR A 45 -13.24 -5.84 1.76
C TYR A 45 -13.04 -6.39 3.18
N LYS A 46 -14.05 -7.03 3.78
CA LYS A 46 -14.05 -7.39 5.20
C LYS A 46 -12.82 -8.21 5.59
N GLU A 47 -12.52 -9.28 4.85
CA GLU A 47 -11.36 -10.13 5.18
C GLU A 47 -10.02 -9.41 5.06
N LEU A 48 -9.89 -8.52 4.07
CA LEU A 48 -8.69 -7.71 3.92
C LEU A 48 -8.55 -6.76 5.12
N ILE A 49 -9.62 -6.06 5.50
CA ILE A 49 -9.59 -5.14 6.65
C ILE A 49 -9.32 -5.88 7.96
N ASP A 50 -9.95 -7.03 8.19
CA ASP A 50 -9.71 -7.87 9.38
C ASP A 50 -8.24 -8.29 9.47
N PHE A 51 -7.64 -8.69 8.33
CA PHE A 51 -6.22 -9.03 8.26
C PHE A 51 -5.32 -7.84 8.58
N LEU A 52 -5.60 -6.67 7.98
CA LEU A 52 -4.87 -5.44 8.24
C LEU A 52 -4.96 -5.04 9.72
N ALA A 53 -6.13 -5.17 10.34
CA ALA A 53 -6.36 -4.87 11.75
C ALA A 53 -5.60 -5.82 12.68
N LYS A 54 -5.60 -7.12 12.36
CA LYS A 54 -4.82 -8.15 13.07
C LYS A 54 -3.32 -7.88 13.00
N HIS A 55 -2.83 -7.36 11.87
CA HIS A 55 -1.41 -7.12 11.62
C HIS A 55 -0.99 -5.65 11.65
N ARG A 56 -1.80 -4.76 12.24
CA ARG A 56 -1.60 -3.30 12.25
C ARG A 56 -0.25 -2.81 12.79
N GLN A 57 0.41 -3.60 13.64
CA GLN A 57 1.76 -3.27 14.12
C GLN A 57 2.85 -3.50 13.07
N LYS A 58 2.61 -4.43 12.13
CA LYS A 58 3.53 -4.79 11.04
C LYS A 58 3.14 -4.18 9.70
N ILE A 59 1.93 -3.64 9.55
CA ILE A 59 1.45 -3.06 8.29
C ILE A 59 1.11 -1.59 8.51
N LYS A 60 1.71 -0.72 7.71
CA LYS A 60 1.38 0.70 7.64
C LYS A 60 0.86 1.04 6.25
N ILE A 61 -0.24 1.75 6.19
CA ILE A 61 -1.02 1.94 4.96
C ILE A 61 -0.80 3.36 4.43
N THR A 62 -0.44 3.47 3.16
CA THR A 62 -0.68 4.69 2.39
C THR A 62 -1.88 4.46 1.49
N LEU A 63 -2.91 5.28 1.67
CA LEU A 63 -4.17 5.16 0.95
C LEU A 63 -4.15 6.05 -0.30
N LEU A 64 -4.35 5.46 -1.47
CA LEU A 64 -4.67 6.18 -2.69
C LEU A 64 -6.13 6.59 -2.66
N ALA A 65 -6.43 7.86 -2.90
CA ALA A 65 -7.80 8.37 -2.89
C ALA A 65 -8.66 7.70 -3.98
N GLY A 66 -9.96 7.55 -3.73
CA GLY A 66 -10.92 7.00 -4.68
C GLY A 66 -12.13 6.34 -4.03
N SER A 67 -13.13 5.96 -4.82
CA SER A 67 -14.40 5.45 -4.29
C SER A 67 -14.27 4.11 -3.55
N ALA A 68 -13.30 3.26 -3.91
CA ALA A 68 -13.01 2.04 -3.14
C ALA A 68 -12.40 2.36 -1.78
N SER A 69 -11.58 3.42 -1.70
CA SER A 69 -10.99 3.90 -0.46
C SER A 69 -12.06 4.40 0.51
N GLU A 70 -13.03 5.18 0.01
CA GLU A 70 -14.20 5.58 0.78
C GLU A 70 -15.04 4.37 1.23
N LEU A 71 -15.17 3.36 0.38
CA LEU A 71 -15.88 2.12 0.72
C LEU A 71 -15.17 1.34 1.83
N MET A 72 -13.84 1.21 1.76
CA MET A 72 -13.04 0.53 2.78
C MET A 72 -13.15 1.21 4.15
N LYS A 73 -13.16 2.55 4.18
CA LYS A 73 -13.33 3.35 5.41
C LYS A 73 -14.63 3.08 6.16
N LYS A 74 -15.65 2.54 5.49
CA LYS A 74 -16.93 2.16 6.12
C LYS A 74 -16.84 0.89 6.97
N ASN A 75 -15.75 0.12 6.86
CA ASN A 75 -15.54 -1.03 7.74
C ASN A 75 -15.26 -0.56 9.18
N LYS A 76 -15.89 -1.19 10.17
CA LYS A 76 -15.78 -0.82 11.59
C LYS A 76 -14.33 -0.81 12.10
N ASP A 77 -13.50 -1.75 11.61
CA ASP A 77 -12.11 -1.93 12.04
C ASP A 77 -11.14 -1.01 11.29
N TRP A 78 -11.63 -0.17 10.35
CA TRP A 78 -10.78 0.79 9.65
C TRP A 78 -10.08 1.77 10.59
N LYS A 79 -10.78 2.23 11.64
CA LYS A 79 -10.28 3.26 12.57
C LYS A 79 -9.07 2.82 13.39
N ILE A 80 -8.81 1.52 13.49
CA ILE A 80 -7.66 0.99 14.23
C ILE A 80 -6.46 0.67 13.32
N LEU A 81 -6.57 0.90 12.02
CA LEU A 81 -5.47 0.66 11.08
C LEU A 81 -4.40 1.77 11.19
N ASP A 82 -3.13 1.39 11.03
CA ASP A 82 -2.00 2.34 10.97
C ASP A 82 -1.94 2.98 9.58
N VAL A 83 -2.77 4.00 9.34
CA VAL A 83 -2.79 4.78 8.09
C VAL A 83 -1.79 5.94 8.20
N LEU A 84 -0.75 5.90 7.37
CA LEU A 84 0.27 6.94 7.28
C LEU A 84 -0.28 8.22 6.67
N ILE A 85 -0.82 8.13 5.46
CA ILE A 85 -1.43 9.24 4.72
C ILE A 85 -2.48 8.73 3.74
N GLU A 86 -3.38 9.63 3.35
CA GLU A 86 -4.21 9.50 2.15
C GLU A 86 -3.76 10.52 1.10
N THR A 87 -3.71 10.11 -0.17
CA THR A 87 -3.27 10.97 -1.28
C THR A 87 -3.78 10.49 -2.64
N ASP A 88 -3.90 11.40 -3.58
CA ASP A 88 -4.09 11.17 -5.02
C ASP A 88 -2.76 11.01 -5.80
N SER A 89 -1.61 11.16 -5.14
CA SER A 89 -0.29 11.17 -5.77
C SER A 89 0.52 9.92 -5.43
N MET A 90 0.76 9.06 -6.43
CA MET A 90 1.66 7.91 -6.30
C MET A 90 3.07 8.33 -5.86
N GLN A 91 3.56 9.48 -6.33
CA GLN A 91 4.86 9.99 -5.93
C GLN A 91 4.91 10.32 -4.44
N LYS A 92 3.89 11.03 -3.93
CA LYS A 92 3.77 11.31 -2.48
C LYS A 92 3.65 10.02 -1.69
N ALA A 93 2.86 9.06 -2.18
CA ALA A 93 2.68 7.77 -1.53
C ALA A 93 4.00 7.01 -1.32
N VAL A 94 4.81 6.94 -2.38
CA VAL A 94 6.12 6.27 -2.35
C VAL A 94 7.11 7.02 -1.46
N ILE A 95 7.18 8.36 -1.56
CA ILE A 95 8.09 9.18 -0.75
C ILE A 95 7.79 9.05 0.74
N MET A 96 6.51 9.17 1.13
CA MET A 96 6.12 9.10 2.54
C MET A 96 6.37 7.71 3.12
N SER A 97 6.03 6.66 2.37
CA SER A 97 6.31 5.27 2.77
C SER A 97 7.81 5.02 2.95
N PHE A 98 8.64 5.50 2.01
CA PHE A 98 10.10 5.36 2.08
C PHE A 98 10.71 6.11 3.26
N ASN A 99 10.30 7.35 3.50
CA ASN A 99 10.84 8.15 4.60
C ASN A 99 10.50 7.53 5.96
N ASP A 100 9.26 7.08 6.16
CA ASP A 100 8.85 6.41 7.39
C ASP A 100 9.60 5.08 7.60
N ALA A 101 9.73 4.27 6.55
CA ALA A 101 10.49 3.02 6.57
C ALA A 101 11.97 3.23 6.92
N LYS A 102 12.63 4.20 6.27
CA LYS A 102 14.03 4.55 6.56
C LYS A 102 14.22 4.97 8.01
N SER A 103 13.32 5.80 8.53
CA SER A 103 13.33 6.24 9.94
C SER A 103 13.13 5.05 10.89
N GLY A 104 12.19 4.15 10.58
CA GLY A 104 11.94 2.94 11.35
C GLY A 104 13.15 2.01 11.41
N LEU A 105 13.79 1.74 10.26
CA LEU A 105 14.99 0.90 10.19
C LEU A 105 16.19 1.54 10.91
N ALA A 106 16.36 2.86 10.82
CA ALA A 106 17.42 3.55 11.55
C ALA A 106 17.26 3.38 13.07
N ARG A 107 16.01 3.35 13.57
CA ARG A 107 15.72 3.16 15.00
C ARG A 107 15.85 1.70 15.44
N ARG A 108 15.53 0.74 14.57
CA ARG A 108 15.52 -0.70 14.86
C ARG A 108 15.95 -1.50 13.63
N PRO A 109 17.26 -1.60 13.35
CA PRO A 109 17.75 -2.36 12.21
C PRO A 109 17.49 -3.85 12.41
N THR A 110 17.02 -4.54 11.37
CA THR A 110 16.80 -5.99 11.39
C THR A 110 17.17 -6.61 10.04
N PRO A 111 17.56 -7.91 10.01
CA PRO A 111 17.90 -8.61 8.76
C PRO A 111 16.73 -8.72 7.77
N GLU A 112 15.49 -8.85 8.26
CA GLU A 112 14.27 -8.98 7.44
C GLU A 112 13.99 -7.69 6.63
N GLY A 113 14.42 -6.54 7.15
CA GLY A 113 14.20 -5.24 6.54
C GLY A 113 12.72 -4.89 6.36
N ASP A 114 12.48 -3.83 5.58
CA ASP A 114 11.12 -3.34 5.26
C ASP A 114 10.77 -3.55 3.79
N LEU A 115 9.46 -3.69 3.55
CA LEU A 115 8.85 -3.81 2.22
C LEU A 115 7.96 -2.60 1.93
N ILE A 116 8.11 -1.98 0.76
CA ILE A 116 7.11 -1.08 0.18
C ILE A 116 6.37 -1.84 -0.93
N LEU A 117 5.09 -2.11 -0.71
CA LEU A 117 4.25 -2.93 -1.55
C LEU A 117 3.14 -2.10 -2.19
N LEU A 118 3.17 -1.96 -3.51
CA LEU A 118 1.97 -1.53 -4.26
C LEU A 118 1.08 -2.76 -4.47
N SER A 119 -0.02 -2.85 -3.73
CA SER A 119 -1.06 -3.87 -3.92
C SER A 119 -2.41 -3.21 -3.60
N PRO A 120 -3.08 -2.62 -4.60
CA PRO A 120 -4.06 -1.57 -4.37
C PRO A 120 -5.45 -2.04 -3.94
N ALA A 121 -5.79 -3.32 -4.10
CA ALA A 121 -7.13 -3.88 -3.85
C ALA A 121 -8.29 -3.16 -4.58
N ALA A 122 -7.97 -2.32 -5.58
CA ALA A 122 -8.89 -1.43 -6.25
C ALA A 122 -8.45 -1.13 -7.69
N ALA A 123 -9.40 -0.70 -8.52
CA ALA A 123 -9.13 -0.26 -9.89
C ALA A 123 -8.34 1.07 -9.90
N SER A 124 -7.75 1.41 -11.04
CA SER A 124 -6.85 2.56 -11.19
C SER A 124 -7.45 3.77 -11.91
N PHE A 125 -8.61 3.61 -12.55
CA PHE A 125 -9.13 4.54 -13.57
C PHE A 125 -9.44 5.96 -13.07
N ASN A 126 -9.48 6.17 -11.76
CA ASN A 126 -9.69 7.50 -11.19
C ASN A 126 -8.41 8.36 -11.15
N LEU A 127 -7.23 7.73 -11.04
CA LEU A 127 -5.93 8.42 -10.92
C LEU A 127 -4.98 8.11 -12.08
N PHE A 128 -5.25 7.04 -12.84
CA PHE A 128 -4.37 6.53 -13.90
C PHE A 128 -5.19 6.01 -15.08
N THR A 129 -4.61 6.04 -16.28
CA THR A 129 -5.25 5.52 -17.49
C THR A 129 -5.58 4.03 -17.41
N ASP A 130 -4.70 3.24 -16.77
CA ASP A 130 -4.85 1.80 -16.58
C ASP A 130 -3.94 1.31 -15.42
N GLU A 131 -4.06 0.03 -15.06
CA GLU A 131 -3.28 -0.56 -13.97
C GLU A 131 -1.78 -0.61 -14.28
N PHE A 132 -1.38 -0.72 -15.54
CA PHE A 132 0.02 -0.71 -15.94
C PHE A 132 0.61 0.71 -15.85
N ALA A 133 -0.17 1.74 -16.17
CA ALA A 133 0.18 3.14 -15.97
C ALA A 133 0.45 3.41 -14.49
N ARG A 134 -0.45 2.96 -13.60
CA ARG A 134 -0.23 3.01 -12.14
C ARG A 134 1.10 2.35 -11.74
N GLY A 135 1.38 1.16 -12.27
CA GLY A 135 2.65 0.45 -12.04
C GLY A 135 3.87 1.20 -12.57
N ARG A 136 3.78 1.83 -13.76
CA ARG A 136 4.83 2.68 -14.33
C ARG A 136 5.10 3.89 -13.45
N VAL A 137 4.06 4.58 -12.97
CA VAL A 137 4.22 5.73 -12.06
C VAL A 137 4.86 5.32 -10.73
N PHE A 138 4.49 4.16 -10.17
CA PHE A 138 5.15 3.62 -8.97
C PHE A 138 6.63 3.34 -9.20
N LYS A 139 6.98 2.68 -10.31
CA LYS A 139 8.38 2.44 -10.68
C LYS A 139 9.14 3.76 -10.86
N GLN A 140 8.54 4.75 -11.52
CA GLN A 140 9.16 6.05 -11.71
C GLN A 140 9.40 6.78 -10.38
N ALA A 141 8.41 6.75 -9.48
CA ALA A 141 8.54 7.33 -8.15
C ALA A 141 9.71 6.70 -7.36
N PHE A 142 9.86 5.37 -7.44
CA PHE A 142 11.00 4.66 -6.88
C PHE A 142 12.34 5.09 -7.51
N LEU A 143 12.42 5.18 -8.84
CA LEU A 143 13.64 5.61 -9.52
C LEU A 143 14.05 7.04 -9.14
N ASN A 144 13.07 7.93 -8.98
CA ASN A 144 13.29 9.31 -8.55
C ASN A 144 13.85 9.40 -7.11
N LEU A 145 13.53 8.45 -6.23
CA LEU A 145 14.15 8.37 -4.89
C LEU A 145 15.65 8.09 -5.00
N LYS A 146 16.05 7.19 -5.90
CA LYS A 146 17.47 6.82 -6.10
C LYS A 146 18.29 7.97 -6.66
N VAL A 147 17.75 8.72 -7.62
CA VAL A 147 18.45 9.87 -8.22
C VAL A 147 18.73 10.96 -7.17
N LYS A 148 17.80 11.19 -6.24
CA LYS A 148 18.00 12.17 -5.15
C LYS A 148 18.99 11.73 -4.08
N ALA A 149 19.32 10.44 -4.00
CA ALA A 149 20.33 9.93 -3.06
C ALA A 149 21.76 9.96 -3.63
N LEU A 150 21.90 10.25 -4.94
CA LEU A 150 23.18 10.30 -5.66
C LEU A 150 23.65 11.74 -5.96
N LYS A 151 22.86 12.74 -5.58
CA LYS A 151 23.23 14.16 -5.57
C LYS A 151 23.40 14.61 -4.13
#